data_AF-A7SA59-F1
#
_entry.id   AF-A7SA59-F1
#
_cell.length_a   1.000
_cell.length_b   1.000
_cell.length_c   1.000
_cell.angle_alpha   90.00
_cell.angle_beta   90.00
_cell.angle_gamma   90.00
#
_symmetry.space_group_name_H-M   'P 1'
#
loop_
_entity.id
_entity.type
_entity.pdbx_description
1 polymer ?
#
loop_
_entity_poly.entity_id
_entity_poly.type
_entity_poly.pdbx_seq_one_letter_code
_entity_poly.pdbx_strand_id
1 'polypeptide(L)'
;PARCLRFYYYMYGKDTGELKVHTTPTIGRDRKMTLLWEIKGEQGDEWKLAQVDVPPARTYALIIEGTRGLDFKGDTALDDITLVDGPC
;
A
#
# COMPACT_ATOMS: atom_id res chain seq x y z
N PRO A 1 14.00 -1.40 -13.67
CA PRO A 1 14.79 -0.84 -12.54
C PRO A 1 14.06 -1.13 -11.24
N ALA A 2 14.77 -1.19 -10.11
CA ALA A 2 14.11 -1.17 -8.79
C ALA A 2 13.43 0.19 -8.59
N ARG A 3 12.29 0.20 -7.90
CA ARG A 3 11.54 1.43 -7.59
C ARG A 3 11.05 1.42 -6.15
N CYS A 4 10.82 2.60 -5.60
CA CYS A 4 10.26 2.79 -4.28
C CYS A 4 8.88 3.46 -4.40
N LEU A 5 7.83 2.76 -3.98
CA LEU A 5 6.52 3.35 -3.79
C LEU A 5 6.49 4.06 -2.43
N ARG A 6 6.17 5.34 -2.45
CA ARG A 6 6.06 6.18 -1.26
C ARG A 6 4.67 6.78 -1.18
N PHE A 7 4.05 6.76 -0.02
CA PHE A 7 2.75 7.38 0.21
C PHE A 7 2.60 7.71 1.69
N TYR A 8 1.82 8.72 1.99
CA TYR A 8 1.38 8.98 3.35
C TYR A 8 0.09 8.21 3.63
N TYR A 9 -0.02 7.67 4.84
CA TYR A 9 -1.23 7.03 5.34
C TYR A 9 -1.57 7.57 6.73
N TYR A 10 -2.87 7.63 7.02
CA TYR A 10 -3.41 7.91 8.34
C TYR A 10 -4.36 6.77 8.69
N MET A 11 -4.18 6.16 9.86
CA MET A 11 -5.01 5.06 10.35
C MET A 11 -5.24 5.24 11.85
N TYR A 12 -6.34 5.87 12.24
CA TYR A 12 -6.66 6.14 13.63
C TYR A 12 -8.07 5.68 14.01
N GLY A 13 -8.21 5.20 15.25
CA GLY A 13 -9.48 4.72 15.80
C GLY A 13 -9.53 3.20 15.97
N LYS A 14 -10.62 2.71 16.55
CA LYS A 14 -10.73 1.34 17.06
C LYS A 14 -10.77 0.27 15.96
N ASP A 15 -11.18 0.63 14.76
CA ASP A 15 -11.46 -0.33 13.68
C ASP A 15 -11.10 0.21 12.29
N THR A 16 -9.83 0.62 12.13
CA THR A 16 -9.26 1.15 10.89
C THR A 16 -9.10 0.10 9.79
N GLY A 17 -9.20 -1.18 10.15
CA GLY A 17 -9.02 -2.30 9.25
C GLY A 17 -7.57 -2.50 8.85
N GLU A 18 -7.31 -2.57 7.54
CA GLU A 18 -6.02 -2.97 6.99
C GLU A 18 -5.72 -2.27 5.66
N LEU A 19 -4.44 -1.97 5.43
CA LEU A 19 -3.91 -1.57 4.13
C LEU A 19 -2.87 -2.59 3.64
N LYS A 20 -2.96 -2.97 2.37
CA LYS A 20 -1.99 -3.81 1.67
C LYS A 20 -1.51 -3.14 0.40
N VAL A 21 -0.27 -3.40 0.02
CA VAL A 21 0.28 -3.07 -1.29
C VAL A 21 0.61 -4.35 -2.04
N HIS A 22 0.08 -4.49 -3.23
CA HIS A 22 0.37 -5.60 -4.14
C HIS A 22 0.99 -5.12 -5.44
N THR A 23 1.70 -6.03 -6.09
CA THR A 23 2.09 -5.90 -7.51
C THR A 23 1.50 -7.04 -8.32
N THR A 24 1.13 -6.79 -9.57
CA THR A 24 0.69 -7.81 -10.53
C THR A 24 1.21 -7.51 -11.93
N PRO A 25 1.69 -8.51 -12.69
CA PRO A 25 2.06 -8.34 -14.09
C PRO A 25 0.86 -7.91 -14.95
N THR A 26 1.06 -6.92 -15.82
CA THR A 26 0.01 -6.45 -16.75
C THR A 26 0.11 -7.09 -18.14
N ILE A 27 1.22 -7.78 -18.44
CA ILE A 27 1.45 -8.50 -19.69
C ILE A 27 1.55 -10.00 -19.40
N GLY A 28 1.15 -10.81 -20.39
CA GLY A 28 1.09 -12.27 -20.27
C GLY A 28 -0.24 -12.74 -19.70
N ARG A 29 -0.37 -14.04 -19.45
CA ARG A 29 -1.58 -14.65 -18.84
C ARG A 29 -1.53 -14.69 -17.32
N ASP A 30 -0.35 -14.50 -16.74
CA ASP A 30 -0.20 -14.45 -15.29
C ASP A 30 -0.76 -13.13 -14.76
N ARG A 31 -1.64 -13.25 -13.76
CA ARG A 31 -2.28 -12.14 -13.04
C ARG A 31 -2.09 -12.29 -11.53
N LYS A 32 -1.16 -13.15 -11.12
CA LYS A 32 -0.88 -13.40 -9.71
C LYS A 32 -0.46 -12.11 -9.01
N MET A 33 -1.25 -11.71 -8.02
CA MET A 33 -0.90 -10.63 -7.11
C MET A 33 0.18 -11.11 -6.14
N THR A 34 1.21 -10.29 -5.97
CA THR A 34 2.27 -10.50 -4.97
C THR A 34 2.14 -9.41 -3.93
N LEU A 35 2.00 -9.79 -2.66
CA LEU A 35 1.98 -8.86 -1.52
C LEU A 35 3.40 -8.31 -1.30
N LEU A 36 3.52 -6.99 -1.21
CA LEU A 36 4.77 -6.27 -0.98
C LEU A 36 4.82 -5.64 0.42
N TRP A 37 3.69 -5.16 0.92
CA TRP A 37 3.60 -4.47 2.21
C TRP A 37 2.19 -4.63 2.80
N GLU A 38 2.10 -4.66 4.12
CA GLU A 38 0.85 -4.82 4.87
C GLU A 38 0.95 -4.05 6.19
N ILE A 39 -0.13 -3.38 6.58
CA ILE A 39 -0.30 -2.82 7.93
C ILE A 39 -1.74 -3.02 8.40
N LYS A 40 -1.93 -3.26 9.70
CA LYS A 40 -3.22 -3.59 10.31
C LYS A 40 -3.47 -2.78 11.57
N GLY A 41 -4.71 -2.38 11.76
CA GLY A 41 -5.17 -1.73 12.97
C GLY A 41 -4.69 -0.28 13.10
N GLU A 42 -4.92 0.28 14.29
CA GLU A 42 -4.61 1.66 14.63
C GLU A 42 -3.10 1.92 14.59
N GLN A 43 -2.71 3.06 14.02
CA GLN A 43 -1.32 3.45 13.78
C GLN A 43 -0.95 4.77 14.43
N GLY A 44 -1.78 5.38 15.26
CA GLY A 44 -1.58 6.71 15.85
C GLY A 44 -2.40 7.79 15.16
N ASP A 45 -2.66 8.86 15.90
CA ASP A 45 -3.30 10.09 15.41
C ASP A 45 -2.29 10.99 14.70
N GLU A 46 -1.63 10.46 13.67
CA GLU A 46 -0.67 11.18 12.85
C GLU A 46 -0.55 10.58 11.44
N TRP A 47 -0.16 11.41 10.47
CA TRP A 47 0.20 10.92 9.14
C TRP A 47 1.57 10.25 9.18
N LYS A 48 1.67 9.06 8.59
CA LYS A 48 2.88 8.26 8.52
C LYS A 48 3.30 8.02 7.08
N LEU A 49 4.60 8.06 6.83
CA LEU A 49 5.17 7.74 5.52
C LEU A 49 5.39 6.23 5.41
N ALA A 50 4.79 5.60 4.40
CA ALA A 50 5.14 4.26 3.97
C ALA A 50 6.17 4.31 2.83
N GLN A 51 7.13 3.39 2.87
CA GLN A 51 8.09 3.15 1.80
C GLN A 51 8.08 1.66 1.47
N VAL A 52 7.78 1.32 0.22
CA VAL A 52 7.61 -0.06 -0.23
C VAL A 52 8.50 -0.33 -1.44
N ASP A 53 9.45 -1.24 -1.27
CA ASP A 53 10.30 -1.70 -2.36
C ASP A 53 9.49 -2.44 -3.42
N VAL A 54 9.61 -2.00 -4.66
CA VAL A 54 8.95 -2.60 -5.82
C VAL A 54 10.00 -3.37 -6.64
N PRO A 55 9.87 -4.71 -6.73
CA PRO A 55 10.79 -5.53 -7.52
C PRO A 55 10.83 -5.10 -8.99
N PRO A 56 11.99 -5.19 -9.66
CA PRO A 56 12.09 -4.87 -11.08
C PRO A 56 11.17 -5.76 -11.93
N ALA A 57 10.29 -5.13 -12.70
CA ALA A 57 9.44 -5.81 -13.67
C ALA A 57 9.28 -4.97 -14.94
N ARG A 58 9.01 -5.62 -16.08
CA ARG A 58 8.81 -4.92 -17.38
C ARG A 58 7.57 -4.05 -17.37
N THR A 59 6.44 -4.62 -16.94
CA THR A 59 5.14 -3.96 -16.88
C THR A 59 4.33 -4.56 -15.75
N TYR A 60 3.83 -3.71 -14.86
CA TYR A 60 3.10 -4.12 -13.67
C TYR A 60 2.09 -3.04 -13.28
N ALA A 61 1.11 -3.43 -12.47
CA ALA A 61 0.26 -2.52 -11.73
C ALA A 61 0.60 -2.62 -10.25
N LEU A 62 0.59 -1.49 -9.57
CA LEU A 62 0.60 -1.43 -8.10
C LEU A 62 -0.84 -1.25 -7.62
N ILE A 63 -1.23 -2.02 -6.62
CA ILE A 63 -2.58 -2.03 -6.07
C ILE A 63 -2.46 -1.73 -4.59
N ILE A 64 -3.03 -0.62 -4.14
CA ILE A 64 -3.23 -0.33 -2.72
C ILE A 64 -4.64 -0.81 -2.36
N GLU A 65 -4.72 -1.84 -1.54
CA GLU A 65 -5.98 -2.46 -1.12
C GLU A 65 -6.29 -2.05 0.32
N GLY A 66 -7.46 -1.47 0.54
CA GLY A 66 -7.99 -1.17 1.87
C GLY A 66 -9.10 -2.13 2.24
N THR A 67 -8.94 -2.84 3.36
CA THR A 67 -10.03 -3.60 3.99
C THR A 67 -10.57 -2.79 5.15
N ARG A 68 -11.86 -2.43 5.09
CA ARG A 68 -12.51 -1.70 6.17
C ARG A 68 -12.72 -2.59 7.40
N GLY A 69 -12.67 -1.98 8.58
CA GLY A 69 -13.18 -2.55 9.81
C GLY A 69 -14.68 -2.91 9.76
N LEU A 70 -15.12 -3.59 10.81
CA LEU A 70 -16.51 -3.99 11.04
C LEU A 70 -17.39 -2.82 11.51
N ASP A 71 -16.82 -1.87 12.24
CA ASP A 71 -17.48 -0.67 12.79
C ASP A 71 -17.08 0.61 12.02
N PHE A 72 -17.69 1.74 12.36
CA PHE A 72 -17.40 3.06 11.80
C PHE A 72 -16.42 3.88 12.65
N LYS A 73 -15.87 3.30 13.73
CA LYS A 73 -15.04 4.00 14.73
C LYS A 73 -13.55 4.06 14.36
N GLY A 74 -13.21 3.94 13.08
CA GLY A 74 -11.85 4.02 12.57
C GLY A 74 -11.83 4.66 11.20
N ASP A 75 -10.84 5.52 10.98
CA ASP A 75 -10.64 6.23 9.73
C ASP A 75 -9.31 5.81 9.09
N THR A 76 -9.34 5.57 7.78
CA THR A 76 -8.18 5.25 6.98
C THR A 76 -8.13 6.19 5.78
N ALA A 77 -7.01 6.90 5.63
CA ALA A 77 -6.78 7.84 4.53
C ALA A 77 -5.39 7.66 3.92
N LEU A 78 -5.25 8.05 2.66
CA LEU A 78 -4.03 7.99 1.87
C LEU A 78 -3.80 9.34 1.20
N ASP A 79 -2.55 9.76 1.09
CA ASP A 79 -2.17 10.97 0.36
C ASP A 79 -0.76 10.86 -0.26
N ASP A 80 -0.42 11.78 -1.17
CA ASP A 80 0.93 11.99 -1.71
C ASP A 80 1.60 10.71 -2.28
N ILE A 81 0.83 9.94 -3.04
CA ILE A 81 1.30 8.69 -3.65
C ILE A 81 2.31 9.00 -4.77
N THR A 82 3.54 8.57 -4.58
CA THR A 82 4.65 8.76 -5.53
C THR A 82 5.41 7.46 -5.79
N LEU A 83 5.87 7.29 -7.02
CA LEU A 83 6.73 6.18 -7.41
C LEU A 83 8.06 6.76 -7.89
N VAL A 84 9.14 6.46 -7.17
CA VAL A 84 10.47 6.96 -7.50
C VAL A 84 11.36 5.83 -8.01
N ASP A 85 12.30 6.14 -8.90
CA ASP A 85 13.31 5.20 -9.34
C ASP A 85 14.38 5.01 -8.25
N GLY A 86 14.79 3.76 -8.01
CA GLY A 86 15.74 3.40 -6.95
C GLY A 86 15.11 2.59 -5.81
N PRO A 87 15.94 2.03 -4.91
CA PRO A 87 15.46 1.36 -3.69
C PRO A 87 14.82 2.36 -2.72
N CYS A 88 13.98 1.84 -1.82
CA CYS A 88 13.67 2.52 -0.57
C CYS A 88 14.86 2.37 0.41
#